data_AF-A0A5D4HE28-F1
#
_entry.id   AF-A0A5D4HE28-F1
#
_cell.length_a   1.000
_cell.length_b   1.000
_cell.length_c   1.000
_cell.angle_alpha   90.00
_cell.angle_beta   90.00
_cell.angle_gamma   90.00
#
_symmetry.space_group_name_H-M   'P 1'
#
loop_
_entity.id
_entity.type
_entity.pdbx_description
1 polymer ?
#
loop_
_entity_poly.entity_id
_entity_poly.type
_entity_poly.pdbx_seq_one_letter_code
_entity_poly.pdbx_strand_id
1 'polypeptide(L)'
;MINSNQLYNNRPSLKGILKLTGQIGISAGKVLIFILLVFGMTNCLLVFYALVQLAAAGFSWANMGISVLVVLLAFGFTMLACYLTYRYIMLLSIKKVYDMTLEQRTKISEDIIQRVEGSFNGRQELSQAQLRQTVDWSKTVYRFYQSVPIFFQSGITQYLNRIPITNYIIALKEDILAGNHRIAAVKLRFSIDEFFEAYIIGSPSNIWTWLLFPVNIVILYSLITWGVIYP
;
A
#
# COMPACT_ATOMS: atom_id res chain seq x y z
N MET A 1 -0.13 3.81 -33.89
CA MET A 1 -1.60 3.87 -33.83
C MET A 1 -2.09 2.59 -33.17
N ILE A 2 -2.53 2.67 -31.91
CA ILE A 2 -3.07 1.51 -31.18
C ILE A 2 -4.52 1.33 -31.62
N ASN A 3 -4.83 0.14 -32.11
CA ASN A 3 -6.11 -0.21 -32.72
C ASN A 3 -7.23 -0.11 -31.66
N SER A 4 -8.12 0.88 -31.80
CA SER A 4 -9.19 1.20 -30.83
C SER A 4 -10.18 0.05 -30.59
N ASN A 5 -10.22 -0.93 -31.51
CA ASN A 5 -11.06 -2.11 -31.41
C ASN A 5 -10.46 -3.24 -30.54
N GLN A 6 -9.17 -3.22 -30.19
CA GLN A 6 -8.59 -4.17 -29.23
C GLN A 6 -8.71 -3.72 -27.76
N LEU A 7 -9.02 -2.45 -27.51
CA LEU A 7 -9.21 -1.90 -26.17
C LEU A 7 -10.65 -2.08 -25.64
N TYR A 8 -11.59 -2.49 -26.50
CA TYR A 8 -13.00 -2.61 -26.12
C TYR A 8 -13.32 -3.87 -25.29
N ASN A 9 -12.39 -4.84 -25.22
CA ASN A 9 -12.64 -6.15 -24.60
C ASN A 9 -11.88 -6.40 -23.29
N ASN A 10 -11.07 -5.45 -22.82
CA ASN A 10 -10.36 -5.54 -21.55
C ASN A 10 -11.09 -4.77 -20.44
N ARG A 11 -12.33 -5.20 -20.11
CA ARG A 11 -12.74 -5.06 -18.71
C ARG A 11 -11.70 -5.86 -17.91
N PRO A 12 -11.09 -5.34 -16.83
CA PRO A 12 -10.33 -6.20 -15.94
C PRO A 12 -11.34 -7.22 -15.41
N SER A 13 -11.38 -8.39 -16.05
CA SER A 13 -12.28 -9.44 -15.65
C SER A 13 -11.93 -9.76 -14.20
N LEU A 14 -12.94 -10.06 -13.39
CA LEU A 14 -12.72 -10.54 -12.03
C LEU A 14 -11.64 -11.64 -12.00
N LYS A 15 -11.61 -12.47 -13.05
CA LYS A 15 -10.60 -13.49 -13.30
C LYS A 15 -9.17 -12.92 -13.48
N GLY A 16 -9.01 -11.80 -14.17
CA GLY A 16 -7.75 -11.07 -14.31
C GLY A 16 -7.26 -10.48 -12.99
N ILE A 17 -8.17 -9.85 -12.23
CA ILE A 17 -7.86 -9.30 -10.90
C ILE A 17 -7.49 -10.44 -9.93
N LEU A 18 -8.27 -11.52 -9.88
CA LEU A 18 -8.02 -12.68 -9.01
C LEU A 18 -6.73 -13.41 -9.36
N LYS A 19 -6.43 -13.61 -10.66
CA LYS A 19 -5.17 -14.22 -11.09
C LYS A 19 -3.98 -13.35 -10.70
N LEU A 20 -4.12 -12.03 -10.78
CA LEU A 20 -3.11 -11.08 -10.34
C LEU A 20 -2.93 -11.11 -8.82
N THR A 21 -4.02 -11.09 -8.05
CA THR A 21 -3.98 -11.23 -6.59
C THR A 21 -3.31 -12.54 -6.18
N GLY A 22 -3.56 -13.63 -6.90
CA GLY A 22 -2.87 -14.91 -6.70
C GLY A 22 -1.36 -14.84 -6.99
N GLN A 23 -0.95 -14.25 -8.11
CA GLN A 23 0.47 -14.07 -8.43
C GLN A 23 1.19 -13.15 -7.44
N ILE A 24 0.54 -12.04 -7.07
CA ILE A 24 1.02 -11.11 -6.05
C ILE A 24 1.17 -11.86 -4.72
N GLY A 25 0.16 -12.62 -4.30
CA GLY A 25 0.18 -13.42 -3.06
C GLY A 25 1.30 -14.46 -3.02
N ILE A 26 1.56 -15.16 -4.13
CA ILE A 26 2.66 -16.14 -4.21
C ILE A 26 4.01 -15.43 -4.12
N SER A 27 4.20 -14.32 -4.84
CA SER A 27 5.45 -13.55 -4.78
C SER A 27 5.69 -12.92 -3.40
N ALA A 28 4.62 -12.40 -2.78
CA ALA A 28 4.60 -11.87 -1.44
C ALA A 28 5.00 -12.93 -0.40
N GLY A 29 4.39 -14.11 -0.47
CA GLY A 29 4.69 -15.23 0.41
C GLY A 29 6.17 -15.63 0.34
N LYS A 30 6.74 -15.70 -0.87
CA LYS A 30 8.17 -15.99 -1.05
C LYS A 30 9.08 -14.96 -0.37
N VAL A 31 8.79 -13.67 -0.54
CA VAL A 31 9.58 -12.60 0.08
C VAL A 31 9.47 -12.65 1.61
N LEU A 32 8.26 -12.87 2.14
CA LEU A 32 8.04 -12.93 3.59
C LEU A 32 8.72 -14.16 4.21
N ILE A 33 8.63 -15.33 3.57
CA ILE A 33 9.36 -16.54 3.98
C ILE A 33 10.87 -16.30 3.94
N PHE A 34 11.37 -15.63 2.90
CA PHE A 34 12.80 -15.31 2.80
C PHE A 34 13.28 -14.42 3.94
N ILE A 35 12.54 -13.35 4.27
CA ILE A 35 12.87 -12.48 5.41
C ILE A 35 12.79 -13.23 6.73
N LEU A 36 11.76 -14.06 6.92
CA LEU A 36 11.62 -14.91 8.10
C LEU A 36 12.82 -15.85 8.27
N LEU A 37 13.30 -16.46 7.18
CA LEU A 37 14.47 -17.34 7.22
C LEU A 37 15.76 -16.55 7.51
N VAL A 38 15.99 -15.42 6.85
CA VAL A 38 17.21 -14.60 7.03
C VAL A 38 17.32 -14.08 8.46
N PHE A 39 16.25 -13.48 8.99
CA PHE A 39 16.23 -13.01 10.38
C PHE A 39 16.19 -14.17 11.37
N GLY A 40 15.37 -15.18 11.12
CA GLY A 40 15.21 -16.34 11.98
C GLY A 40 16.52 -17.11 12.16
N MET A 41 17.24 -17.43 11.08
CA MET A 41 18.52 -18.14 11.15
C MET A 41 19.58 -17.32 11.86
N THR A 42 19.73 -16.03 11.50
CA THR A 42 20.69 -15.13 12.14
C THR A 42 20.42 -15.01 13.64
N ASN A 43 19.17 -14.83 14.02
CA ASN A 43 18.77 -14.71 15.42
C ASN A 43 18.91 -16.03 16.19
N CYS A 44 18.67 -17.18 15.56
CA CYS A 44 18.96 -18.47 16.16
C CYS A 44 20.45 -18.65 16.44
N LEU A 45 21.33 -18.25 15.51
CA LEU A 45 22.78 -18.31 15.71
C LEU A 45 23.23 -17.41 16.87
N LEU A 46 22.70 -16.20 16.96
CA LEU A 46 23.05 -15.26 18.05
C LEU A 46 22.51 -15.73 19.41
N VAL A 47 21.30 -16.28 19.46
CA VAL A 47 20.76 -16.89 20.68
C VAL A 47 21.60 -18.09 21.10
N PHE A 48 21.97 -18.97 20.16
CA PHE A 48 22.84 -20.10 20.46
C PHE A 48 24.20 -19.65 21.00
N TYR A 49 24.80 -18.63 20.38
CA TYR A 49 26.04 -18.02 20.86
C TYR A 49 25.91 -17.45 22.27
N ALA A 50 24.80 -16.77 22.59
CA ALA A 50 24.52 -16.26 23.92
C ALA A 50 24.44 -17.39 24.97
N LEU A 51 23.81 -18.52 24.63
CA LEU A 51 23.71 -19.67 25.52
C LEU A 51 25.06 -20.35 25.77
N VAL A 52 25.90 -20.47 24.74
CA VAL A 52 27.28 -20.98 24.88
C VAL A 52 28.09 -20.07 25.81
N GLN A 53 27.97 -18.74 25.66
CA GLN A 53 28.66 -17.79 26.55
C GLN A 53 28.15 -17.84 27.98
N LEU A 54 26.83 -17.97 28.18
CA LEU A 54 26.26 -18.16 29.51
C LEU A 54 26.82 -19.42 30.20
N ALA A 55 26.96 -20.51 29.46
CA ALA A 55 27.53 -21.75 30.00
C ALA A 55 29.03 -21.62 30.30
N ALA A 56 29.78 -20.88 29.48
CA ALA A 56 31.23 -20.69 29.62
C ALA A 56 31.60 -19.71 30.75
N ALA A 57 30.84 -18.62 30.92
CA ALA A 57 31.08 -17.60 31.94
C ALA A 57 30.64 -18.02 33.35
N GLY A 58 29.93 -19.14 33.47
CA GLY A 58 29.33 -19.60 34.73
C GLY A 58 27.98 -18.94 35.02
N PHE A 59 27.20 -19.56 35.91
CA PHE A 59 25.85 -19.11 36.23
C PHE A 59 25.86 -17.85 37.10
N SER A 60 25.24 -16.79 36.59
CA SER A 60 24.86 -15.60 37.36
C SER A 60 23.47 -15.13 36.94
N TRP A 61 22.70 -14.55 37.87
CA TRP A 61 21.38 -14.01 37.57
C TRP A 61 21.43 -12.89 36.53
N ALA A 62 22.50 -12.09 36.53
CA ALA A 62 22.73 -11.03 35.55
C ALA A 62 22.89 -11.62 34.15
N ASN A 63 23.79 -12.60 33.98
CA ASN A 63 24.03 -13.25 32.69
C ASN A 63 22.77 -13.96 32.18
N MET A 64 22.04 -14.63 33.07
CA MET A 64 20.76 -15.27 32.72
C MET A 64 19.73 -14.24 32.23
N GLY A 65 19.59 -13.12 32.95
CA GLY A 65 18.69 -12.03 32.54
C GLY A 65 19.04 -11.46 31.17
N ILE A 66 20.33 -11.28 30.91
CA ILE A 66 20.85 -10.80 29.61
C ILE A 66 20.56 -11.82 28.51
N SER A 67 20.81 -13.11 28.72
CA SER A 67 20.46 -14.15 27.74
C SER A 67 18.96 -14.20 27.44
N VAL A 68 18.10 -14.06 28.45
CA VAL A 68 16.63 -13.96 28.23
C VAL A 68 16.28 -12.72 27.41
N LEU A 69 16.91 -11.58 27.69
CA LEU A 69 16.71 -10.36 26.92
C LEU A 69 17.14 -10.52 25.44
N VAL A 70 18.27 -11.20 25.18
CA VAL A 70 18.71 -11.54 23.81
C VAL A 70 17.63 -12.36 23.09
N VAL A 71 17.05 -13.38 23.74
CA VAL A 71 15.97 -14.21 23.15
C VAL A 71 14.75 -13.36 22.80
N LEU A 72 14.30 -12.49 23.72
CA LEU A 72 13.15 -11.62 23.48
C LEU A 72 13.39 -10.63 22.34
N LEU A 73 14.58 -10.01 22.30
CA LEU A 73 14.95 -9.08 21.23
C LEU A 73 15.10 -9.79 19.89
N ALA A 74 15.74 -10.96 19.85
CA ALA A 74 15.83 -11.81 18.67
C ALA A 74 14.45 -12.11 18.06
N PHE A 75 13.49 -12.50 18.90
CA PHE A 75 12.12 -12.72 18.46
C PHE A 75 11.45 -11.42 17.98
N GLY A 76 11.61 -10.33 18.74
CA GLY A 76 11.08 -9.01 18.41
C GLY A 76 11.58 -8.47 17.08
N PHE A 77 12.88 -8.57 16.78
CA PHE A 77 13.47 -8.16 15.51
C PHE A 77 12.93 -8.99 14.33
N THR A 78 12.79 -10.31 14.50
CA THR A 78 12.19 -11.17 13.46
C THR A 78 10.74 -10.77 13.18
N MET A 79 9.94 -10.54 14.23
CA MET A 79 8.55 -10.08 14.08
C MET A 79 8.46 -8.72 13.41
N LEU A 80 9.29 -7.76 13.83
CA LEU A 80 9.33 -6.41 13.27
C LEU A 80 9.74 -6.44 11.79
N ALA A 81 10.72 -7.24 11.41
CA ALA A 81 11.13 -7.43 10.02
C ALA A 81 9.99 -7.99 9.15
N CYS A 82 9.27 -8.99 9.67
CA CYS A 82 8.10 -9.57 9.01
C CYS A 82 6.97 -8.53 8.85
N TYR A 83 6.71 -7.72 9.88
CA TYR A 83 5.72 -6.65 9.82
C TYR A 83 6.05 -5.57 8.79
N LEU A 84 7.30 -5.08 8.77
CA LEU A 84 7.75 -4.08 7.79
C LEU A 84 7.67 -4.62 6.37
N THR A 85 8.08 -5.88 6.17
CA THR A 85 7.99 -6.57 4.88
C THR A 85 6.53 -6.75 4.44
N TYR A 86 5.65 -7.14 5.34
CA TYR A 86 4.22 -7.26 5.08
C TYR A 86 3.61 -5.92 4.64
N ARG A 87 3.93 -4.83 5.35
CA ARG A 87 3.50 -3.48 4.97
C ARG A 87 4.00 -3.08 3.59
N TYR A 88 5.27 -3.35 3.28
CA TYR A 88 5.86 -3.11 1.97
C TYR A 88 5.12 -3.88 0.86
N ILE A 89 4.88 -5.17 1.06
CA ILE A 89 4.14 -6.04 0.13
C ILE A 89 2.73 -5.49 -0.11
N MET A 90 2.03 -5.08 0.95
CA MET A 90 0.68 -4.52 0.85
C MET A 90 0.67 -3.25 -0.01
N LEU A 91 1.59 -2.32 0.23
CA LEU A 91 1.71 -1.09 -0.56
C LEU A 91 2.07 -1.38 -2.03
N LEU A 92 2.98 -2.32 -2.27
CA LEU A 92 3.34 -2.75 -3.62
C LEU A 92 2.15 -3.39 -4.35
N SER A 93 1.33 -4.16 -3.62
CA SER A 93 0.12 -4.78 -4.15
C SER A 93 -0.92 -3.74 -4.52
N ILE A 94 -1.17 -2.76 -3.63
CA ILE A 94 -2.06 -1.64 -3.90
C ILE A 94 -1.58 -0.85 -5.11
N LYS A 95 -0.27 -0.52 -5.18
CA LYS A 95 0.32 0.17 -6.33
C LYS A 95 0.10 -0.59 -7.64
N LYS A 96 0.37 -1.89 -7.65
CA LYS A 96 0.22 -2.70 -8.86
C LYS A 96 -1.25 -2.80 -9.32
N VAL A 97 -2.18 -2.95 -8.38
CA VAL A 97 -3.62 -2.91 -8.67
C VAL A 97 -4.01 -1.51 -9.18
N TYR A 98 -3.48 -0.47 -8.55
CA TYR A 98 -3.69 0.91 -8.98
C TYR A 98 -3.22 1.10 -10.42
N ASP A 99 -1.96 0.84 -10.76
CA ASP A 99 -1.41 1.00 -12.10
C ASP A 99 -2.22 0.27 -13.18
N MET A 100 -2.76 -0.91 -12.85
CA MET A 100 -3.58 -1.71 -13.78
C MET A 100 -5.01 -1.18 -13.98
N THR A 101 -5.51 -0.32 -13.10
CA THR A 101 -6.83 0.33 -13.24
C THR A 101 -6.76 1.65 -14.00
N LEU A 102 -5.61 2.04 -14.57
CA LEU A 102 -5.40 3.32 -15.24
C LEU A 102 -6.49 3.65 -16.27
N GLU A 103 -6.82 2.70 -17.16
CA GLU A 103 -7.83 2.91 -18.20
C GLU A 103 -9.23 3.12 -17.60
N GLN A 104 -9.56 2.40 -16.52
CA GLN A 104 -10.82 2.58 -15.82
C GLN A 104 -10.88 3.93 -15.12
N ARG A 105 -9.78 4.42 -14.55
CA ARG A 105 -9.72 5.76 -13.92
C ARG A 105 -9.97 6.88 -14.91
N THR A 106 -9.45 6.77 -16.14
CA THR A 106 -9.75 7.73 -17.20
C THR A 106 -11.25 7.76 -17.51
N LYS A 107 -11.87 6.58 -17.71
CA LYS A 107 -13.32 6.48 -17.98
C LYS A 107 -14.18 6.97 -16.82
N ILE A 108 -13.77 6.70 -15.58
CA ILE A 108 -14.42 7.22 -14.37
C ILE A 108 -14.33 8.76 -14.34
N SER A 109 -13.17 9.33 -14.68
CA SER A 109 -12.99 10.78 -14.72
C SER A 109 -13.86 11.42 -15.80
N GLU A 110 -13.97 10.80 -16.98
CA GLU A 110 -14.86 11.22 -18.06
C GLU A 110 -16.33 11.19 -17.64
N ASP A 111 -16.81 10.09 -17.03
CA ASP A 111 -18.18 9.96 -16.53
C ASP A 111 -18.50 10.99 -15.43
N ILE A 112 -17.53 11.29 -14.55
CA ILE A 112 -17.68 12.32 -13.52
C ILE A 112 -17.84 13.70 -14.15
N ILE A 113 -16.96 14.07 -15.09
CA ILE A 113 -17.05 15.37 -15.78
C ILE A 113 -18.40 15.52 -16.50
N GLN A 114 -18.87 14.47 -17.18
CA GLN A 114 -20.14 14.50 -17.89
C GLN A 114 -21.35 14.70 -16.97
N ARG A 115 -21.36 14.07 -15.79
CA ARG A 115 -22.44 14.25 -14.79
C ARG A 115 -22.40 15.63 -14.14
N VAL A 116 -21.19 16.14 -13.90
CA VAL A 116 -20.97 17.45 -13.32
C VAL A 116 -21.40 18.56 -14.29
N GLU A 117 -21.09 18.43 -15.58
CA GLU A 117 -21.56 19.35 -16.61
C GLU A 117 -23.09 19.46 -16.63
N GLY A 118 -23.80 18.33 -16.61
CA GLY A 118 -25.26 18.31 -16.51
C GLY A 118 -25.79 18.96 -15.21
N SER A 119 -24.94 19.05 -14.18
CA SER A 119 -25.25 19.78 -12.95
C SER A 119 -24.96 21.29 -13.06
N PHE A 120 -24.03 21.68 -13.94
CA PHE A 120 -23.68 23.08 -14.16
C PHE A 120 -24.79 23.84 -14.92
N ASN A 121 -25.53 23.27 -15.87
CA ASN A 121 -26.75 23.85 -16.50
C ASN A 121 -26.74 25.40 -16.67
N GLY A 122 -25.63 25.99 -17.13
CA GLY A 122 -25.46 27.45 -17.28
C GLY A 122 -25.31 28.27 -15.99
N ARG A 123 -25.33 27.64 -14.82
CA ARG A 123 -25.02 28.24 -13.51
C ARG A 123 -23.51 28.37 -13.35
N GLN A 124 -23.04 29.53 -12.93
CA GLN A 124 -21.62 29.75 -12.66
C GLN A 124 -21.16 29.08 -11.35
N GLU A 125 -22.03 28.82 -10.39
CA GLU A 125 -21.62 28.29 -9.09
C GLU A 125 -22.43 27.06 -8.68
N LEU A 126 -21.71 26.00 -8.30
CA LEU A 126 -22.25 24.82 -7.66
C LEU A 126 -21.75 24.77 -6.22
N SER A 127 -22.66 24.50 -5.28
CA SER A 127 -22.27 24.28 -3.88
C SER A 127 -21.52 22.95 -3.75
N GLN A 128 -20.59 22.86 -2.79
CA GLN A 128 -19.89 21.61 -2.51
C GLN A 128 -20.84 20.44 -2.18
N ALA A 129 -21.99 20.73 -1.56
CA ALA A 129 -23.00 19.72 -1.24
C ALA A 129 -23.62 19.11 -2.52
N GLN A 130 -23.91 19.93 -3.54
CA GLN A 130 -24.43 19.46 -4.83
C GLN A 130 -23.39 18.63 -5.57
N LEU A 131 -22.14 19.08 -5.60
CA LEU A 131 -21.04 18.32 -6.23
C LEU A 131 -20.77 16.98 -5.53
N ARG A 132 -20.86 16.92 -4.19
CA ARG A 132 -20.74 15.66 -3.45
C ARG A 132 -21.86 14.67 -3.77
N GLN A 133 -23.08 15.15 -3.99
CA GLN A 133 -24.19 14.28 -4.40
C GLN A 133 -24.02 13.76 -5.84
N THR A 134 -23.48 14.60 -6.74
CA THR A 134 -23.18 14.21 -8.13
C THR A 134 -22.04 13.18 -8.20
N VAL A 135 -21.07 13.28 -7.29
CA VAL A 135 -19.89 12.41 -7.22
C VAL A 135 -19.99 11.46 -6.03
N ASP A 136 -20.98 10.57 -6.09
CA ASP A 136 -21.15 9.48 -5.12
C ASP A 136 -20.24 8.31 -5.50
N TRP A 137 -19.08 8.20 -4.83
CA TRP A 137 -18.14 7.12 -5.04
C TRP A 137 -18.72 5.74 -4.79
N SER A 138 -19.70 5.59 -3.91
CA SER A 138 -20.35 4.31 -3.64
C SER A 138 -21.09 3.81 -4.87
N LYS A 139 -21.82 4.71 -5.54
CA LYS A 139 -22.52 4.40 -6.81
C LYS A 139 -21.53 4.16 -7.95
N THR A 140 -20.48 4.95 -8.02
CA THR A 140 -19.43 4.79 -9.05
C THR A 140 -18.70 3.47 -8.88
N VAL A 141 -18.29 3.11 -7.67
CA VAL A 141 -17.65 1.83 -7.38
C VAL A 141 -18.57 0.67 -7.68
N TYR A 142 -19.84 0.73 -7.25
CA TYR A 142 -20.82 -0.32 -7.56
C TYR A 142 -20.98 -0.54 -9.08
N ARG A 143 -21.09 0.54 -9.86
CA ARG A 143 -21.26 0.48 -11.33
C ARG A 143 -20.05 -0.11 -12.04
N PHE A 144 -18.83 0.26 -11.62
CA PHE A 144 -17.60 -0.17 -12.29
C PHE A 144 -17.01 -1.48 -11.75
N TYR A 145 -17.35 -1.86 -10.51
CA TYR A 145 -16.80 -3.03 -9.81
C TYR A 145 -17.88 -3.99 -9.31
N GLN A 146 -19.04 -4.07 -9.98
CA GLN A 146 -20.16 -4.94 -9.55
C GLN A 146 -19.76 -6.41 -9.31
N SER A 147 -18.76 -6.89 -10.05
CA SER A 147 -18.28 -8.28 -9.98
C SER A 147 -17.35 -8.55 -8.80
N VAL A 148 -16.88 -7.50 -8.12
CA VAL A 148 -15.97 -7.58 -6.97
C VAL A 148 -16.78 -7.81 -5.68
N PRO A 149 -16.33 -8.64 -4.71
CA PRO A 149 -17.08 -8.84 -3.46
C PRO A 149 -17.30 -7.54 -2.67
N ILE A 150 -18.44 -7.43 -1.96
CA ILE A 150 -18.90 -6.22 -1.25
C ILE A 150 -17.83 -5.67 -0.28
N PHE A 151 -17.11 -6.55 0.41
CA PHE A 151 -16.03 -6.15 1.31
C PHE A 151 -14.94 -5.32 0.60
N PHE A 152 -14.51 -5.75 -0.59
CA PHE A 152 -13.54 -5.02 -1.40
C PHE A 152 -14.13 -3.73 -1.96
N GLN A 153 -15.41 -3.74 -2.38
CA GLN A 153 -16.10 -2.53 -2.83
C GLN A 153 -16.14 -1.47 -1.71
N SER A 154 -16.42 -1.87 -0.47
CA SER A 154 -16.41 -0.99 0.70
C SER A 154 -15.01 -0.41 0.95
N GLY A 155 -13.96 -1.23 0.84
CA GLY A 155 -12.58 -0.77 0.99
C GLY A 155 -12.20 0.27 -0.06
N ILE A 156 -12.48 0.00 -1.34
CA ILE A 156 -12.23 0.95 -2.44
C ILE A 156 -12.99 2.26 -2.19
N THR A 157 -14.27 2.17 -1.81
CA THR A 157 -15.11 3.34 -1.53
C THR A 157 -14.55 4.19 -0.38
N GLN A 158 -14.07 3.58 0.70
CA GLN A 158 -13.43 4.32 1.79
C GLN A 158 -12.19 5.08 1.35
N TYR A 159 -11.33 4.49 0.51
CA TYR A 159 -10.15 5.17 -0.01
C TYR A 159 -10.52 6.31 -0.96
N LEU A 160 -11.46 6.09 -1.88
CA LEU A 160 -11.91 7.11 -2.82
C LEU A 160 -12.61 8.29 -2.12
N ASN A 161 -13.36 8.03 -1.04
CA ASN A 161 -14.00 9.08 -0.24
C ASN A 161 -13.00 10.03 0.46
N ARG A 162 -11.73 9.65 0.58
CA ARG A 162 -10.69 10.56 1.11
C ARG A 162 -10.19 11.57 0.08
N ILE A 163 -10.48 11.34 -1.21
CA ILE A 163 -10.03 12.21 -2.29
C ILE A 163 -10.91 13.47 -2.26
N PRO A 164 -10.31 14.67 -2.24
CA PRO A 164 -11.04 15.93 -2.27
C PRO A 164 -11.55 16.23 -3.69
N ILE A 165 -12.28 15.31 -4.30
CA ILE A 165 -12.69 15.37 -5.71
C ILE A 165 -13.54 16.60 -6.02
N THR A 166 -14.33 17.06 -5.06
CA THR A 166 -15.12 18.30 -5.17
C THR A 166 -14.21 19.51 -5.41
N ASN A 167 -13.07 19.60 -4.72
CA ASN A 167 -12.12 20.71 -4.89
C ASN A 167 -11.46 20.63 -6.27
N TYR A 168 -11.11 19.43 -6.74
CA TYR A 168 -10.55 19.23 -8.07
C TYR A 168 -11.55 19.61 -9.17
N ILE A 169 -12.83 19.28 -9.01
CA ILE A 169 -13.86 19.65 -9.97
C ILE A 169 -14.07 21.17 -10.01
N ILE A 170 -14.09 21.85 -8.85
CA ILE A 170 -14.21 23.31 -8.79
C ILE A 170 -13.03 23.98 -9.51
N ALA A 171 -11.82 23.45 -9.35
CA ALA A 171 -10.63 23.94 -10.05
C ALA A 171 -10.71 23.78 -11.57
N LEU A 172 -11.55 22.87 -12.08
CA LEU A 172 -11.73 22.59 -13.50
C LEU A 172 -12.99 23.23 -14.10
N LYS A 173 -13.70 24.07 -13.34
CA LYS A 173 -14.95 24.73 -13.75
C LYS A 173 -14.85 25.41 -15.12
N GLU A 174 -13.78 26.16 -15.37
CA GLU A 174 -13.61 26.90 -16.63
C GLU A 174 -13.51 25.96 -17.83
N ASP A 175 -12.72 24.88 -17.71
CA ASP A 175 -12.59 23.87 -18.76
C ASP A 175 -13.92 23.12 -19.02
N ILE A 176 -14.69 22.86 -17.96
CA ILE A 176 -15.99 22.19 -18.05
C ILE A 176 -17.01 23.09 -18.75
N LEU A 177 -17.11 24.36 -18.36
CA LEU A 177 -18.05 25.33 -18.94
C LEU A 177 -17.69 25.69 -20.40
N ALA A 178 -16.41 25.62 -20.76
CA ALA A 178 -15.95 25.83 -22.13
C ALA A 178 -16.20 24.63 -23.07
N GLY A 179 -16.81 23.54 -22.59
CA GLY A 179 -17.05 22.33 -23.39
C GLY A 179 -15.80 21.47 -23.62
N ASN A 180 -14.70 21.74 -22.91
CA ASN A 180 -13.42 21.04 -23.07
C ASN A 180 -13.36 19.76 -22.21
N HIS A 181 -14.39 18.90 -22.31
CA HIS A 181 -14.59 17.75 -21.41
C HIS A 181 -13.39 16.80 -21.34
N ARG A 182 -12.74 16.55 -22.47
CA ARG A 182 -11.58 15.65 -22.54
C ARG A 182 -10.38 16.21 -21.79
N ILE A 183 -10.17 17.52 -21.86
CA ILE A 183 -9.07 18.20 -21.14
C ILE A 183 -9.37 18.20 -19.64
N ALA A 184 -10.60 18.53 -19.25
CA ALA A 184 -11.03 18.50 -17.85
C ALA A 184 -10.90 17.09 -17.25
N ALA A 185 -11.30 16.04 -17.97
CA ALA A 185 -11.18 14.66 -17.50
C ALA A 185 -9.72 14.22 -17.31
N VAL A 186 -8.82 14.62 -18.22
CA VAL A 186 -7.38 14.33 -18.09
C VAL A 186 -6.77 15.04 -16.89
N LYS A 187 -7.10 16.32 -16.67
CA LYS A 187 -6.64 17.09 -15.52
C LYS A 187 -7.19 16.51 -14.20
N LEU A 188 -8.47 16.15 -14.17
CA LEU A 188 -9.09 15.52 -13.00
C LEU A 188 -8.40 14.21 -12.64
N ARG A 189 -8.13 13.36 -13.64
CA ARG A 189 -7.39 12.12 -13.45
C ARG A 189 -5.99 12.39 -12.87
N PHE A 190 -5.29 13.38 -13.40
CA PHE A 190 -3.95 13.74 -12.91
C PHE A 190 -3.97 14.19 -11.45
N SER A 191 -4.93 15.04 -11.06
CA SER A 191 -5.09 15.45 -9.66
C SER A 191 -5.41 14.28 -8.72
N ILE A 192 -6.18 13.29 -9.20
CA ILE A 192 -6.47 12.06 -8.45
C ILE A 192 -5.21 11.19 -8.32
N ASP A 193 -4.47 11.02 -9.42
CA ASP A 193 -3.22 10.24 -9.45
C ASP A 193 -2.18 10.84 -8.48
N GLU A 194 -1.98 12.17 -8.53
CA GLU A 194 -1.06 12.88 -7.63
C GLU A 194 -1.45 12.73 -6.16
N PHE A 195 -2.76 12.80 -5.84
CA PHE A 195 -3.24 12.57 -4.48
C PHE A 195 -2.99 11.12 -4.01
N PHE A 196 -3.25 10.14 -4.86
CA PHE A 196 -3.03 8.73 -4.52
C PHE A 196 -1.55 8.43 -4.31
N GLU A 197 -0.67 8.96 -5.15
CA GLU A 197 0.77 8.79 -5.01
C GLU A 197 1.30 9.48 -3.76
N ALA A 198 0.87 10.71 -3.47
CA ALA A 198 1.36 11.48 -2.34
C ALA A 198 0.85 11.00 -0.97
N TYR A 199 -0.43 10.61 -0.87
CA TYR A 199 -1.09 10.40 0.42
C TYR A 199 -1.49 8.95 0.72
N ILE A 200 -1.54 8.07 -0.29
CA ILE A 200 -2.04 6.69 -0.11
C ILE A 200 -0.95 5.66 -0.38
N ILE A 201 -0.27 5.73 -1.52
CA ILE A 201 0.65 4.69 -1.99
C ILE A 201 2.10 5.01 -1.60
N GLY A 202 2.55 6.25 -1.80
CA GLY A 202 3.95 6.65 -1.63
C GLY A 202 4.92 5.89 -2.55
N SER A 203 6.20 5.96 -2.25
CA SER A 203 7.22 5.09 -2.84
C SER A 203 7.41 3.85 -1.96
N PRO A 204 6.80 2.69 -2.30
CA PRO A 204 6.96 1.48 -1.49
C PRO A 204 8.44 1.09 -1.48
N SER A 205 9.05 1.11 -0.29
CA SER A 205 10.45 0.76 -0.08
C SER A 205 10.57 -0.26 1.03
N ASN A 206 11.38 -1.30 0.80
CA ASN A 206 11.73 -2.31 1.80
C ASN A 206 13.08 -2.01 2.48
N ILE A 207 13.62 -0.80 2.31
CA ILE A 207 14.94 -0.43 2.83
C ILE A 207 15.02 -0.55 4.35
N TRP A 208 13.94 -0.25 5.06
CA TRP A 208 13.88 -0.31 6.52
C TRP A 208 14.03 -1.74 7.06
N THR A 209 13.45 -2.73 6.39
CA THR A 209 13.64 -4.15 6.74
C THR A 209 15.11 -4.54 6.60
N TRP A 210 15.75 -4.12 5.51
CA TRP A 210 17.16 -4.44 5.26
C TRP A 210 18.13 -3.68 6.17
N LEU A 211 17.80 -2.43 6.54
CA LEU A 211 18.56 -1.66 7.51
C LEU A 211 18.43 -2.24 8.93
N LEU A 212 17.26 -2.83 9.25
CA LEU A 212 17.04 -3.50 10.52
C LEU A 212 17.96 -4.71 10.72
N PHE A 213 18.39 -5.36 9.64
CA PHE A 213 19.22 -6.56 9.70
C PHE A 213 20.61 -6.33 10.33
N PRO A 214 21.46 -5.41 9.85
CA PRO A 214 22.74 -5.10 10.49
C PRO A 214 22.53 -4.49 11.89
N VAL A 215 21.49 -3.69 12.10
CA VAL A 215 21.17 -3.11 13.42
C VAL A 215 20.87 -4.22 14.43
N ASN A 216 20.06 -5.20 14.04
CA ASN A 216 19.75 -6.38 14.85
C ASN A 216 21.03 -7.15 15.23
N ILE A 217 21.91 -7.45 14.27
CA ILE A 217 23.18 -8.13 14.53
C ILE A 217 24.04 -7.34 15.51
N VAL A 218 24.24 -6.04 15.26
CA VAL A 218 25.10 -5.18 16.10
C VAL A 218 24.57 -5.10 17.53
N ILE A 219 23.26 -4.89 17.71
CA ILE A 219 22.65 -4.78 19.03
C ILE A 219 22.78 -6.10 19.79
N LEU A 220 22.35 -7.21 19.18
CA LEU A 220 22.38 -8.51 19.85
C LEU A 220 23.80 -8.97 20.15
N TYR A 221 24.71 -8.87 19.18
CA TYR A 221 26.11 -9.24 19.39
C TYR A 221 26.75 -8.40 20.50
N SER A 222 26.55 -7.08 20.49
CA SER A 222 27.08 -6.20 21.54
C SER A 222 26.51 -6.56 22.91
N LEU A 223 25.21 -6.85 22.98
CA LEU A 223 24.56 -7.19 24.23
C LEU A 223 25.09 -8.51 24.81
N ILE A 224 25.43 -9.48 23.95
CA ILE A 224 26.09 -10.72 24.35
C ILE A 224 27.52 -10.46 24.82
N THR A 225 28.33 -9.75 24.03
CA THR A 225 29.75 -9.55 24.35
C THR A 225 29.95 -8.69 25.60
N TRP A 226 29.24 -7.57 25.70
CA TRP A 226 29.41 -6.66 26.83
C TRP A 226 28.62 -7.12 28.05
N GLY A 227 27.45 -7.72 27.85
CA GLY A 227 26.59 -8.11 28.94
C GLY A 227 26.95 -9.46 29.58
N VAL A 228 27.45 -10.43 28.81
CA VAL A 228 27.72 -11.79 29.32
C VAL A 228 29.22 -12.03 29.56
N ILE A 229 30.10 -11.45 28.74
CA ILE A 229 31.55 -11.72 28.80
C ILE A 229 32.26 -10.73 29.72
N TYR A 230 31.84 -9.46 29.74
CA TYR A 230 32.41 -8.40 30.58
C TYR A 230 31.35 -7.80 31.53
N PRO A 231 30.69 -8.61 32.38
CA PRO A 231 29.65 -8.13 33.28
C PRO A 231 30.15 -7.13 34.33
#